data_AF-A0A7C5XEY4-F1
#
_entry.id   AF-A0A7C5XEY4-F1
#
_cell.length_a   1.000
_cell.length_b   1.000
_cell.length_c   1.000
_cell.angle_alpha   90.00
_cell.angle_beta   90.00
_cell.angle_gamma   90.00
#
_symmetry.space_group_name_H-M   'P 1'
#
loop_
_entity.id
_entity.type
_entity.pdbx_description
1 polymer ?
#
loop_
_entity_poly.entity_id
_entity_poly.type
_entity_poly.pdbx_seq_one_letter_code
_entity_poly.pdbx_strand_id
1 'polypeptide(L)' 'IHISNLMLICPKCKRPTRVGIKILEDKRKIRYCKKCGDFVDQM' A
#
# COMPACT_ATOMS: atom_id res chain seq x y z
N ILE A 1 -12.01 17.76 -7.09
CA ILE A 1 -10.72 17.41 -6.46
C ILE A 1 -10.01 16.40 -7.35
N HIS A 2 -8.74 16.62 -7.69
CA HIS A 2 -7.95 15.67 -8.47
C HIS A 2 -7.44 14.51 -7.59
N ILE A 3 -7.55 13.28 -8.11
CA ILE A 3 -7.14 12.07 -7.37
C ILE A 3 -5.62 12.01 -7.13
N SER A 4 -4.82 12.69 -7.96
CA SER A 4 -3.36 12.80 -7.81
C SER A 4 -2.92 13.58 -6.56
N ASN A 5 -3.82 14.36 -5.96
CA ASN A 5 -3.58 15.09 -4.72
C ASN A 5 -3.87 14.23 -3.48
N LEU A 6 -4.39 13.01 -3.64
CA LEU A 6 -4.71 12.10 -2.56
C LEU A 6 -3.58 11.07 -2.35
N MET A 7 -3.40 10.63 -1.10
CA MET A 7 -2.47 9.55 -0.74
C MET A 7 -3.16 8.52 0.15
N LEU A 8 -2.79 7.26 -0.01
CA LEU A 8 -3.25 6.20 0.88
C LEU A 8 -2.52 6.29 2.23
N ILE A 9 -3.28 6.16 3.31
CA ILE A 9 -2.74 6.00 4.67
C ILE A 9 -2.57 4.51 4.90
N CYS A 10 -1.35 4.10 5.22
CA CYS A 10 -1.09 2.70 5.56
C CYS A 10 -1.66 2.40 6.95
N PRO A 11 -2.48 1.34 7.14
CA PRO A 11 -3.10 1.04 8.43
C PRO A 11 -2.07 0.63 9.50
N LYS A 12 -0.97 -0.01 9.09
CA LYS A 12 0.14 -0.42 9.98
C LYS A 12 0.92 0.76 10.55
N CYS A 13 1.46 1.62 9.69
CA CYS A 13 2.35 2.71 10.12
C CYS A 13 1.65 4.07 10.30
N LYS A 14 0.34 4.15 9.99
CA LYS A 14 -0.52 5.35 10.08
C LYS A 14 0.06 6.59 9.40
N ARG A 15 0.88 6.39 8.36
CA ARG A 15 1.52 7.46 7.59
C ARG A 15 1.01 7.45 6.14
N PRO A 16 0.86 8.62 5.52
CA PRO A 16 0.60 8.70 4.08
C PRO A 16 1.80 8.13 3.33
N THR A 17 1.54 7.22 2.39
CA THR A 17 2.58 6.49 1.65
C THR A 17 2.18 6.24 0.21
N ARG A 18 3.19 6.11 -0.66
CA ARG A 18 3.00 5.47 -1.95
C ARG A 18 2.91 3.95 -1.77
N VAL A 19 2.13 3.32 -2.63
CA VAL A 19 1.99 1.86 -2.69
C VAL A 19 2.88 1.29 -3.80
N GLY A 20 3.42 0.10 -3.56
CA GLY A 20 4.05 -0.73 -4.59
C GLY A 20 3.22 -1.99 -4.83
N ILE A 21 3.51 -2.70 -5.91
CA ILE A 21 2.90 -4.00 -6.21
C ILE A 21 3.95 -5.08 -5.99
N LYS A 22 3.58 -6.14 -5.27
CA LYS A 22 4.36 -7.37 -5.13
C LYS A 22 3.50 -8.55 -5.58
N ILE A 23 4.16 -9.58 -6.08
CA ILE A 23 3.54 -10.86 -6.42
C ILE A 23 4.02 -11.86 -5.36
N LEU A 24 3.07 -12.46 -4.64
CA LEU A 24 3.36 -13.52 -3.69
C LEU A 24 3.59 -14.86 -4.41
N GLU A 25 4.12 -15.83 -3.68
CA GLU A 25 4.36 -17.20 -4.17
C GLU A 25 3.06 -17.86 -4.67
N ASP A 26 1.93 -17.55 -4.03
CA ASP A 26 0.58 -17.97 -4.45
C ASP A 26 0.07 -17.26 -5.73
N LYS A 27 0.94 -16.54 -6.45
CA LYS A 27 0.64 -15.71 -7.64
C LYS A 27 -0.34 -14.57 -7.40
N ARG A 28 -0.66 -14.25 -6.15
CA ARG A 28 -1.53 -13.12 -5.79
C ARG A 28 -0.78 -11.80 -5.91
N LYS A 29 -1.42 -10.82 -6.55
CA LYS A 29 -0.94 -9.44 -6.61
C LYS A 29 -1.43 -8.69 -5.39
N ILE A 30 -0.50 -8.12 -4.65
CA ILE A 30 -0.76 -7.37 -3.41
C ILE A 30 -0.25 -5.95 -3.54
N ARG A 31 -0.91 -5.01 -2.85
CA ARG A 31 -0.35 -3.68 -2.62
C ARG A 31 0.41 -3.66 -1.31
N TYR A 32 1.65 -3.19 -1.35
CA TYR A 32 2.49 -3.03 -0.16
C TYR A 32 2.89 -1.57 0.06
N CYS A 33 3.11 -1.22 1.32
CA CYS A 33 3.53 0.09 1.76
C CYS A 33 5.02 0.28 1.46
N LYS A 34 5.39 1.30 0.68
CA LYS A 34 6.81 1.57 0.41
C LYS A 34 7.61 2.07 1.62
N LYS A 35 6.96 2.51 2.69
CA LYS A 35 7.63 3.00 3.91
C LYS A 35 7.97 1.90 4.91
N CYS A 36 7.04 0.99 5.18
CA CYS A 36 7.24 -0.09 6.17
C CYS A 36 7.31 -1.49 5.57
N GLY A 37 7.02 -1.67 4.28
CA GLY A 37 7.11 -2.96 3.60
C GLY A 37 5.89 -3.88 3.77
N ASP A 38 4.97 -3.56 4.68
CA ASP A 38 3.76 -4.34 4.97
C ASP A 38 2.65 -4.21 3.91
N PHE A 39 1.70 -5.13 3.96
CA PHE A 39 0.48 -5.11 3.15
C PHE A 39 -0.40 -3.89 3.45
N VAL A 40 -0.97 -3.29 2.40
CA VAL A 40 -1.86 -2.13 2.51
C VAL A 40 -3.32 -2.55 2.62
N ASP A 41 -3.66 -3.72 2.09
CA ASP A 41 -5.03 -4.23 1.97
C ASP A 41 -5.49 -5.06 3.19
N GLN A 42 -4.75 -5.03 4.30
CA GLN A 42 -5.23 -5.61 5.57
C GLN A 42 -6.29 -4.68 6.16
N MET A 43 -7.55 -5.05 5.98
CA MET A 43 -8.72 -4.44 6.62
C MET A 43 -9.47 -5.49 7.42
#